data_AF-A0A7X4EW56-F1
#
_entry.id   AF-A0A7X4EW56-F1
#
_cell.length_a   1.000
_cell.length_b   1.000
_cell.length_c   1.000
_cell.angle_alpha   90.00
_cell.angle_beta   90.00
_cell.angle_gamma   90.00
#
_symmetry.space_group_name_H-M   'P 1'
#
loop_
_entity.id
_entity.type
_entity.pdbx_description
1 polymer ?
#
loop_
_entity_poly.entity_id
_entity_poly.type
_entity_poly.pdbx_seq_one_letter_code
_entity_poly.pdbx_strand_id
1 'polypeptide(L)'
;MPHSRPQVMLVYRRLLSYAAPHWKVLPVALAAMIVAAGTNGVVPYLMSEVVEVLESEGRGAGSLLIPLLLFVTFMVRATVDFVSVYGLGWLGRSVVRDLRAEIFERYTELPVAYFERHSSGALVSKLTYNTEQVAEAISNAVVVAIRDSLTVVVLIGAMIWFSPLLTAMVAVAAPIVAGLVALMSRAFRRYGLRIQTSMGDATRVTEEALSGARIVKVFEGQKQQQQRFSEINEHNR
;
A
#
# COMPACT_ATOMS: atom_id res chain seq x y z
N MET A 1 1.14 2.12 27.09
CA MET A 1 1.76 0.78 26.93
C MET A 1 2.95 0.88 25.97
N PRO A 2 4.22 0.86 26.42
CA PRO A 2 5.39 0.97 25.54
C PRO A 2 6.37 -0.22 25.71
N HIS A 3 6.08 -1.40 25.14
CA HIS A 3 7.03 -2.54 25.17
C HIS A 3 7.19 -3.35 23.85
N SER A 4 6.59 -2.94 22.73
CA SER A 4 6.58 -3.76 21.49
C SER A 4 7.66 -3.44 20.44
N ARG A 5 8.52 -2.42 20.64
CA ARG A 5 9.48 -1.96 19.62
C ARG A 5 10.60 -2.95 19.21
N PRO A 6 11.20 -3.78 20.10
CA PRO A 6 12.30 -4.66 19.68
C PRO A 6 11.85 -5.85 18.82
N GLN A 7 10.57 -6.26 18.91
CA GLN A 7 10.06 -7.38 18.12
C GLN A 7 9.81 -7.02 16.65
N VAL A 8 9.37 -5.78 16.36
CA VAL A 8 9.07 -5.36 14.98
C VAL A 8 10.33 -5.36 14.10
N MET A 9 11.46 -4.91 14.63
CA MET A 9 12.73 -4.89 13.89
C MET A 9 13.25 -6.31 13.60
N LEU A 10 13.10 -7.24 14.55
CA LEU A 10 13.45 -8.65 14.36
C LEU A 10 12.58 -9.31 13.28
N VAL A 11 11.28 -9.04 13.31
CA VAL A 11 10.34 -9.50 12.28
C VAL A 11 10.74 -8.93 10.92
N TYR A 12 11.03 -7.64 10.85
CA TYR A 12 11.45 -6.98 9.61
C TYR A 12 12.76 -7.56 9.05
N ARG A 13 13.77 -7.79 9.90
CA ARG A 13 15.05 -8.40 9.51
C ARG A 13 14.87 -9.84 9.04
N ARG A 14 14.02 -10.62 9.69
CA ARG A 14 13.69 -11.99 9.27
C ARG A 14 12.98 -11.98 7.91
N LEU A 15 12.04 -11.07 7.70
CA LEU A 15 11.34 -10.92 6.41
C LEU A 15 12.27 -10.48 5.28
N LEU A 16 13.20 -9.56 5.56
CA LEU A 16 14.25 -9.17 4.61
C LEU A 16 15.15 -10.35 4.22
N SER A 17 15.35 -11.32 5.11
CA SER A 17 16.13 -12.52 4.78
C SER A 17 15.43 -13.41 3.75
N TYR A 18 14.10 -13.41 3.64
CA TYR A 18 13.39 -14.10 2.55
C TYR A 18 13.49 -13.38 1.20
N ALA A 19 13.76 -12.07 1.20
CA ALA A 19 14.03 -11.33 -0.03
C ALA A 19 15.46 -11.55 -0.54
N ALA A 20 16.41 -11.94 0.33
CA ALA A 20 17.81 -12.12 -0.02
C ALA A 20 18.08 -13.20 -1.10
N PRO A 21 17.43 -14.38 -1.11
CA PRO A 21 17.59 -15.38 -2.19
C PRO A 21 17.27 -14.85 -3.58
N HIS A 22 16.34 -13.89 -3.67
CA HIS A 22 15.84 -13.32 -4.92
C HIS A 22 16.57 -12.03 -5.33
N TRP A 23 17.72 -11.75 -4.72
CA TRP A 23 18.51 -10.52 -4.94
C TRP A 23 18.87 -10.26 -6.40
N LYS A 24 18.92 -11.29 -7.27
CA LYS A 24 19.25 -11.17 -8.70
C LYS A 24 18.25 -10.33 -9.48
N VAL A 25 17.00 -10.22 -9.01
CA VAL A 25 15.96 -9.43 -9.67
C VAL A 25 16.07 -7.95 -9.33
N LEU A 26 16.63 -7.61 -8.16
CA LEU A 26 16.84 -6.22 -7.73
C LEU A 26 17.76 -5.43 -8.68
N PRO A 27 18.96 -5.88 -9.09
CA PRO A 27 19.81 -5.10 -9.99
C PRO A 27 19.20 -4.95 -11.38
N VAL A 28 18.43 -5.95 -11.86
CA VAL A 28 17.71 -5.85 -13.14
C VAL A 28 16.61 -4.79 -13.06
N ALA A 29 15.80 -4.82 -12.00
CA ALA A 29 14.77 -3.80 -11.77
C ALA A 29 15.41 -2.42 -11.58
N LEU A 30 16.51 -2.30 -10.84
CA LEU A 30 17.24 -1.05 -10.65
C LEU A 30 17.75 -0.48 -11.98
N ALA A 31 18.43 -1.30 -12.78
CA ALA A 31 18.94 -0.88 -14.08
C ALA A 31 17.80 -0.42 -14.98
N ALA A 32 16.68 -1.17 -14.99
CA ALA A 32 15.49 -0.79 -15.72
C ALA A 32 14.94 0.57 -15.22
N MET A 33 14.77 0.77 -13.91
CA MET A 33 14.27 2.05 -13.38
C MET A 33 15.17 3.25 -13.69
N ILE A 34 16.50 3.06 -13.74
CA ILE A 34 17.43 4.11 -14.16
C ILE A 34 17.21 4.47 -15.64
N VAL A 35 17.05 3.47 -16.51
CA VAL A 35 16.76 3.69 -17.93
C VAL A 35 15.40 4.40 -18.09
N ALA A 36 14.37 3.97 -17.35
CA ALA A 36 13.05 4.61 -17.36
C ALA A 36 13.14 6.07 -16.91
N ALA A 37 13.87 6.35 -15.84
CA ALA A 37 14.10 7.73 -15.39
C ALA A 37 14.84 8.56 -16.45
N GLY A 38 15.80 7.95 -17.15
CA GLY A 38 16.48 8.52 -18.32
C GLY A 38 15.50 9.04 -19.38
N THR A 39 14.48 8.23 -19.69
CA THR A 39 13.47 8.60 -20.70
C THR A 39 12.60 9.80 -20.30
N ASN A 40 12.49 10.14 -19.00
CA ASN A 40 11.75 11.33 -18.57
C ASN A 40 12.37 12.64 -19.06
N GLY A 41 13.69 12.70 -19.26
CA GLY A 41 14.35 13.87 -19.84
C GLY A 41 14.32 13.88 -21.37
N VAL A 42 14.39 12.69 -21.99
CA VAL A 42 14.42 12.54 -23.44
C VAL A 42 13.07 12.90 -24.08
N VAL A 43 11.94 12.51 -23.47
CA VAL A 43 10.60 12.76 -24.04
C VAL A 43 10.29 14.26 -24.19
N PRO A 44 10.43 15.12 -23.17
CA PRO A 44 10.20 16.56 -23.31
C PRO A 44 11.14 17.22 -24.33
N TYR A 45 12.41 16.80 -24.37
CA TYR A 45 13.38 17.31 -25.33
C TYR A 45 13.03 16.96 -26.78
N LEU A 46 12.60 15.71 -27.03
CA LEU A 46 12.10 15.31 -28.34
C LEU A 46 10.80 16.05 -28.69
N MET A 47 9.94 16.34 -27.71
CA MET A 47 8.71 17.10 -27.94
C MET A 47 8.97 18.58 -28.27
N SER A 48 9.97 19.22 -27.66
CA SER A 48 10.35 20.60 -28.05
C SER A 48 10.86 20.64 -29.48
N GLU A 49 11.66 19.65 -29.89
CA GLU A 49 12.15 19.54 -31.27
C GLU A 49 10.99 19.33 -32.28
N VAL A 50 9.97 18.54 -31.92
CA VAL A 50 8.76 18.38 -32.75
C VAL A 50 8.07 19.73 -32.96
N VAL A 51 7.92 20.52 -31.90
CA VAL A 51 7.25 21.84 -31.98
C VAL A 51 8.05 22.79 -32.87
N GLU A 52 9.37 22.87 -32.69
CA GLU A 52 10.24 23.73 -33.50
C GLU A 52 10.23 23.33 -34.99
N VAL A 53 10.27 22.04 -35.30
CA VAL A 53 10.22 21.53 -36.68
C VAL A 53 8.85 21.77 -37.32
N LEU A 54 7.75 21.72 -36.56
CA LEU A 54 6.40 22.03 -37.06
C LEU A 54 6.19 23.53 -37.30
N GLU A 55 6.87 24.40 -36.54
CA GLU A 55 6.82 25.85 -36.70
C GLU A 55 7.69 26.37 -37.86
N SER A 56 8.77 25.66 -38.22
CA SER A 56 9.57 26.00 -39.39
C SER A 56 8.94 25.45 -40.68
N GLU A 57 8.55 26.30 -41.63
CA GLU A 57 7.84 25.96 -42.88
C GLU A 57 8.63 25.09 -43.93
N GLY A 58 9.62 24.29 -43.52
CA GLY A 58 10.53 23.60 -44.43
C GLY A 58 10.34 22.08 -44.47
N ARG A 59 9.60 21.58 -45.47
CA ARG A 59 9.56 20.16 -45.85
C ARG A 59 10.99 19.60 -46.02
N GLY A 60 11.39 18.69 -45.14
CA GLY A 60 12.60 17.88 -45.30
C GLY A 60 12.56 16.65 -44.42
N ALA A 61 13.18 15.57 -44.87
CA ALA A 61 13.17 14.21 -44.30
C ALA A 61 13.57 14.04 -42.81
N GLY A 62 13.80 15.12 -42.04
CA GLY A 62 13.85 15.09 -40.57
C GLY A 62 12.49 14.88 -39.89
N SER A 63 11.39 15.06 -40.63
CA SER A 63 10.00 14.98 -40.12
C SER A 63 9.55 13.57 -39.65
N LEU A 64 10.12 12.48 -40.17
CA LEU A 64 9.78 11.10 -39.74
C LEU A 64 10.74 10.54 -38.67
N LEU A 65 11.94 11.12 -38.56
CA LEU A 65 12.98 10.64 -37.65
C LEU A 65 12.64 10.96 -36.19
N ILE A 66 12.07 12.13 -35.92
CA ILE A 66 11.66 12.55 -34.57
C ILE A 66 10.46 11.72 -34.07
N PRO A 67 9.36 11.54 -34.83
CA PRO A 67 8.28 10.61 -34.45
C PRO A 67 8.76 9.16 -34.27
N LEU A 68 9.71 8.69 -35.10
CA LEU A 68 10.30 7.36 -34.96
C LEU A 68 11.13 7.24 -33.67
N LEU A 69 11.96 8.24 -33.35
CA LEU A 69 12.73 8.30 -32.10
C LEU A 69 11.81 8.36 -30.87
N LEU A 70 10.72 9.13 -30.95
CA LEU A 70 9.69 9.15 -29.90
C LEU A 70 9.07 7.77 -29.74
N PHE A 71 8.66 7.13 -30.84
CA PHE A 71 8.08 5.78 -30.80
C PHE A 71 9.04 4.76 -30.18
N VAL A 72 10.31 4.76 -30.59
CA VAL A 72 11.35 3.89 -30.00
C VAL A 72 11.56 4.21 -28.53
N THR A 73 11.60 5.49 -28.14
CA THR A 73 11.74 5.90 -26.73
C THR A 73 10.56 5.42 -25.90
N PHE A 74 9.32 5.51 -26.40
CA PHE A 74 8.14 4.98 -25.74
C PHE A 74 8.15 3.45 -25.65
N MET A 75 8.61 2.75 -26.69
CA MET A 75 8.75 1.28 -26.66
C MET A 75 9.80 0.82 -25.65
N VAL A 76 10.95 1.49 -25.61
CA VAL A 76 12.00 1.23 -24.61
C VAL A 76 11.44 1.50 -23.23
N ARG A 77 10.81 2.65 -23.01
CA ARG A 77 10.19 3.01 -21.73
C ARG A 77 9.17 1.97 -21.29
N ALA A 78 8.23 1.58 -22.16
CA ALA A 78 7.21 0.59 -21.86
C ALA A 78 7.83 -0.76 -21.48
N THR A 79 8.84 -1.21 -22.21
CA THR A 79 9.55 -2.47 -21.94
C THR A 79 10.25 -2.43 -20.59
N VAL A 80 10.94 -1.34 -20.31
CA VAL A 80 11.73 -1.13 -19.10
C VAL A 80 10.83 -0.97 -17.86
N ASP A 81 9.74 -0.23 -17.98
CA ASP A 81 8.71 -0.11 -16.95
C ASP A 81 8.06 -1.47 -16.68
N PHE A 82 7.73 -2.23 -17.74
CA PHE A 82 7.20 -3.57 -17.61
C PHE A 82 8.17 -4.50 -16.87
N VAL A 83 9.45 -4.52 -17.23
CA VAL A 83 10.49 -5.33 -16.57
C VAL A 83 10.64 -4.93 -15.11
N SER A 84 10.62 -3.63 -14.80
CA SER A 84 10.73 -3.12 -13.43
C SER A 84 9.55 -3.56 -12.56
N VAL A 85 8.33 -3.33 -13.06
CA VAL A 85 7.09 -3.66 -12.34
C VAL A 85 6.93 -5.17 -12.21
N TYR A 86 7.16 -5.91 -13.29
CA TYR A 86 7.07 -7.37 -13.30
C TYR A 86 8.13 -8.00 -12.39
N GLY A 87 9.38 -7.54 -12.46
CA GLY A 87 10.49 -8.03 -11.65
C GLY A 87 10.23 -7.82 -10.15
N LEU A 88 9.86 -6.60 -9.75
CA LEU A 88 9.52 -6.31 -8.35
C LEU A 88 8.26 -7.06 -7.88
N GLY A 89 7.28 -7.25 -8.76
CA GLY A 89 6.10 -8.06 -8.48
C GLY A 89 6.41 -9.55 -8.34
N TRP A 90 7.31 -10.08 -9.16
CA TRP A 90 7.77 -11.47 -9.10
C TRP A 90 8.59 -11.73 -7.84
N LEU A 91 9.50 -10.81 -7.49
CA LEU A 91 10.22 -10.81 -6.22
C LEU A 91 9.23 -10.90 -5.07
N GLY A 92 8.19 -10.06 -5.14
CA GLY A 92 7.13 -10.02 -4.14
C GLY A 92 6.42 -11.34 -3.92
N ARG A 93 5.92 -11.92 -5.01
CA ARG A 93 5.23 -13.20 -4.99
C ARG A 93 6.13 -14.35 -4.55
N SER A 94 7.43 -14.30 -4.90
CA SER A 94 8.39 -15.32 -4.50
C SER A 94 8.64 -15.32 -3.00
N VAL A 95 8.77 -14.13 -2.39
CA VAL A 95 8.85 -13.98 -0.93
C VAL A 95 7.60 -14.53 -0.23
N VAL A 96 6.40 -14.17 -0.72
CA VAL A 96 5.14 -14.68 -0.17
C VAL A 96 5.08 -16.21 -0.24
N ARG A 97 5.45 -16.78 -1.39
CA ARG A 97 5.47 -18.22 -1.62
C ARG A 97 6.40 -18.94 -0.64
N ASP A 98 7.64 -18.45 -0.50
CA ASP A 98 8.65 -19.07 0.35
C ASP A 98 8.23 -18.99 1.84
N LEU A 99 7.63 -17.88 2.27
CA LEU A 99 7.10 -17.76 3.62
C LEU A 99 5.93 -18.72 3.87
N ARG A 100 5.00 -18.86 2.92
CA ARG A 100 3.88 -19.81 3.02
C ARG A 100 4.38 -21.25 3.12
N ALA A 101 5.43 -21.60 2.36
CA ALA A 101 6.04 -22.92 2.42
C ALA A 101 6.64 -23.21 3.81
N GLU A 102 7.42 -22.29 4.39
CA GLU A 102 7.99 -22.47 5.74
C GLU A 102 6.92 -22.55 6.82
N ILE A 103 5.87 -21.70 6.72
CA ILE A 103 4.76 -21.75 7.66
C ILE A 103 4.06 -23.11 7.60
N PHE A 104 3.78 -23.61 6.40
CA PHE A 104 3.14 -24.90 6.22
C PHE A 104 3.99 -26.04 6.78
N GLU A 105 5.30 -26.05 6.50
CA GLU A 105 6.25 -27.03 7.05
C GLU A 105 6.21 -27.06 8.59
N ARG A 106 6.26 -25.88 9.24
CA ARG A 106 6.16 -25.78 10.70
C ARG A 106 4.84 -26.28 11.25
N TYR A 107 3.76 -26.14 10.49
CA TYR A 107 2.48 -26.67 10.91
C TYR A 107 2.41 -28.19 10.83
N THR A 108 3.05 -28.80 9.84
CA THR A 108 3.09 -30.26 9.70
C THR A 108 3.97 -30.95 10.74
N GLU A 109 4.92 -30.24 11.35
CA GLU A 109 5.78 -30.75 12.43
C GLU A 109 5.14 -30.71 13.83
N LEU A 110 3.96 -30.10 13.97
CA LEU A 110 3.33 -29.93 15.29
C LEU A 110 2.83 -31.26 15.87
N PRO A 111 3.00 -31.50 17.19
CA PRO A 111 2.50 -32.70 17.85
C PRO A 111 0.98 -32.83 17.74
N VAL A 112 0.47 -34.06 17.59
CA VAL A 112 -0.97 -34.37 17.54
C VAL A 112 -1.71 -33.81 18.77
N ALA A 113 -1.08 -33.80 19.94
CA ALA A 113 -1.61 -33.21 21.17
C ALA A 113 -1.94 -31.70 21.06
N TYR A 114 -1.30 -30.96 20.16
CA TYR A 114 -1.64 -29.57 19.87
C TYR A 114 -2.98 -29.46 19.13
N PHE A 115 -3.23 -30.38 18.19
CA PHE A 115 -4.47 -30.48 17.42
C PHE A 115 -5.64 -31.01 18.26
N GLU A 116 -5.38 -31.91 19.21
CA GLU A 116 -6.41 -32.44 20.12
C GLU A 116 -6.91 -31.43 21.16
N ARG A 117 -6.08 -30.45 21.56
CA ARG A 117 -6.44 -29.41 22.54
C ARG A 117 -7.31 -28.29 21.98
N HIS A 118 -7.54 -28.25 20.67
CA HIS A 118 -8.30 -27.20 20.00
C HIS A 118 -9.35 -27.81 19.06
N SER A 119 -10.54 -27.21 18.98
CA SER A 119 -11.60 -27.74 18.12
C SER A 119 -11.14 -27.78 16.65
N SER A 120 -11.29 -28.94 16.02
CA SER A 120 -10.77 -29.22 14.66
C SER A 120 -11.19 -28.16 13.63
N GLY A 121 -12.45 -27.70 13.65
CA GLY A 121 -12.96 -26.68 12.74
C GLY A 121 -12.38 -25.27 12.97
N ALA A 122 -12.23 -24.85 14.23
CA ALA A 122 -11.66 -23.54 14.53
C ALA A 122 -10.15 -23.53 14.29
N LEU A 123 -9.46 -24.64 14.56
CA LEU A 123 -8.03 -24.77 14.31
C LEU A 123 -7.72 -24.79 12.81
N VAL A 124 -8.51 -25.52 12.01
CA VAL A 124 -8.42 -25.51 10.55
C VAL A 124 -8.70 -24.10 10.00
N SER A 125 -9.74 -23.40 10.45
CA SER A 125 -10.01 -22.03 9.99
C SER A 125 -8.88 -21.05 10.36
N LYS A 126 -8.35 -21.13 11.58
CA LYS A 126 -7.22 -20.29 12.04
C LYS A 126 -5.96 -20.58 11.23
N LEU A 127 -5.73 -21.85 10.93
CA LEU A 127 -4.57 -22.37 10.20
C LEU A 127 -4.60 -21.94 8.73
N THR A 128 -5.68 -22.29 8.03
CA THR A 128 -5.75 -22.10 6.58
C THR A 128 -6.02 -20.65 6.21
N TYR A 129 -6.81 -19.91 7.01
CA TYR A 129 -7.27 -18.59 6.61
C TYR A 129 -6.56 -17.45 7.33
N ASN A 130 -6.40 -17.52 8.65
CA ASN A 130 -5.83 -16.40 9.41
C ASN A 130 -4.30 -16.37 9.32
N THR A 131 -3.63 -17.51 9.45
CA THR A 131 -2.17 -17.52 9.33
C THR A 131 -1.72 -17.22 7.91
N GLU A 132 -2.41 -17.73 6.89
CA GLU A 132 -2.10 -17.41 5.50
C GLU A 132 -2.34 -15.92 5.18
N GLN A 133 -3.45 -15.32 5.62
CA GLN A 133 -3.70 -13.89 5.44
C GLN A 133 -2.68 -13.01 6.17
N VAL A 134 -2.30 -13.39 7.39
CA VAL A 134 -1.27 -12.65 8.14
C VAL A 134 0.08 -12.78 7.45
N ALA A 135 0.46 -13.97 6.99
CA ALA A 135 1.68 -14.20 6.24
C ALA A 135 1.71 -13.40 4.93
N GLU A 136 0.59 -13.36 4.21
CA GLU A 136 0.42 -12.60 2.99
C GLU A 136 0.49 -11.10 3.24
N ALA A 137 -0.24 -10.58 4.23
CA ALA A 137 -0.25 -9.16 4.58
C ALA A 137 1.16 -8.68 4.98
N ILE A 138 1.85 -9.46 5.82
CA ILE A 138 3.21 -9.17 6.26
C ILE A 138 4.20 -9.22 5.10
N SER A 139 4.11 -10.26 4.25
CA SER A 139 4.98 -10.39 3.07
C SER A 139 4.76 -9.26 2.09
N ASN A 140 3.50 -8.95 1.76
CA ASN A 140 3.15 -7.84 0.87
C ASN A 140 3.64 -6.51 1.43
N ALA A 141 3.50 -6.26 2.74
CA ALA A 141 3.99 -5.04 3.36
C ALA A 141 5.52 -4.90 3.20
N VAL A 142 6.29 -5.97 3.40
CA VAL A 142 7.76 -5.93 3.24
C VAL A 142 8.17 -5.77 1.78
N VAL A 143 7.50 -6.47 0.88
CA VAL A 143 7.76 -6.38 -0.56
C VAL A 143 7.50 -4.96 -1.06
N VAL A 144 6.35 -4.39 -0.70
CA VAL A 144 6.00 -3.00 -1.02
C VAL A 144 7.02 -2.05 -0.40
N ALA A 145 7.41 -2.25 0.86
CA ALA A 145 8.39 -1.39 1.50
C ALA A 145 9.76 -1.44 0.79
N ILE A 146 10.25 -2.61 0.39
CA ILE A 146 11.51 -2.75 -0.37
C ILE A 146 11.36 -2.10 -1.74
N ARG A 147 10.31 -2.46 -2.48
CA ARG A 147 10.01 -1.94 -3.83
C ARG A 147 9.91 -0.42 -3.83
N ASP A 148 9.09 0.14 -2.96
CA ASP A 148 8.79 1.56 -2.95
C ASP A 148 9.98 2.36 -2.40
N SER A 149 10.69 1.85 -1.39
CA SER A 149 11.92 2.51 -0.92
C SER A 149 12.97 2.57 -2.02
N LEU A 150 13.16 1.47 -2.75
CA LEU A 150 14.10 1.40 -3.87
C LEU A 150 13.69 2.35 -4.99
N THR A 151 12.39 2.37 -5.30
CA THR A 151 11.79 3.27 -6.29
C THR A 151 12.06 4.73 -5.94
N VAL A 152 11.79 5.11 -4.68
CA VAL A 152 12.02 6.46 -4.17
C VAL A 152 13.49 6.84 -4.27
N VAL A 153 14.41 5.95 -3.88
CA VAL A 153 15.86 6.22 -3.96
C VAL A 153 16.30 6.43 -5.42
N VAL A 154 15.86 5.58 -6.35
CA VAL A 154 16.22 5.71 -7.77
C VAL A 154 15.64 6.98 -8.37
N LEU A 155 14.37 7.29 -8.10
CA LEU A 155 13.72 8.49 -8.64
C LEU A 155 14.34 9.77 -8.08
N ILE A 156 14.61 9.83 -6.77
CA ILE A 156 15.31 10.98 -6.17
C ILE A 156 16.71 11.11 -6.75
N GLY A 157 17.46 10.01 -6.86
CA GLY A 157 18.79 10.01 -7.47
C GLY A 157 18.78 10.54 -8.90
N ALA A 158 17.81 10.10 -9.70
CA ALA A 158 17.61 10.60 -11.05
C ALA A 158 17.22 12.08 -11.08
N MET A 159 16.33 12.54 -10.19
CA MET A 159 15.95 13.95 -10.09
C MET A 159 17.15 14.84 -9.76
N ILE A 160 18.00 14.44 -8.80
CA ILE A 160 19.22 15.16 -8.46
C ILE A 160 20.16 15.23 -9.66
N TRP A 161 20.30 14.13 -10.42
CA TRP A 161 21.14 14.10 -11.62
C TRP A 161 20.65 15.04 -12.72
N PHE A 162 19.34 15.09 -12.97
CA PHE A 162 18.76 15.93 -14.01
C PHE A 162 18.67 17.41 -13.64
N SER A 163 18.22 17.73 -12.42
CA SER A 163 18.09 19.11 -11.96
C SER A 163 18.17 19.19 -10.43
N PRO A 164 19.35 19.55 -9.89
CA PRO A 164 19.51 19.77 -8.45
C PRO A 164 18.60 20.87 -7.91
N LEU A 165 18.36 21.93 -8.71
CA LEU A 165 17.57 23.08 -8.29
C LEU A 165 16.08 22.73 -8.11
N LEU A 166 15.46 22.10 -9.12
CA LEU A 166 14.06 21.65 -9.02
C LEU A 166 13.89 20.62 -7.90
N THR A 167 14.87 19.73 -7.73
CA THR A 167 14.87 18.76 -6.64
C THR A 167 14.89 19.43 -5.27
N ALA A 168 15.71 20.47 -5.08
CA ALA A 168 15.75 21.23 -3.83
C ALA A 168 14.40 21.92 -3.54
N MET A 169 13.75 22.49 -4.57
CA MET A 169 12.42 23.09 -4.41
C MET A 169 11.38 22.05 -3.98
N VAL A 170 11.35 20.88 -4.62
CA VAL A 170 10.46 19.77 -4.23
C VAL A 170 10.79 19.26 -2.83
N ALA A 171 12.07 19.15 -2.47
CA ALA A 171 12.51 18.69 -1.16
C ALA A 171 12.06 19.62 -0.02
N VAL A 172 11.86 20.92 -0.30
CA VAL A 172 11.29 21.89 0.65
C VAL A 172 9.76 21.88 0.61
N ALA A 173 9.15 21.81 -0.57
CA ALA A 173 7.69 21.83 -0.71
C ALA A 173 7.03 20.55 -0.18
N ALA A 174 7.63 19.38 -0.42
CA ALA A 174 7.10 18.08 -0.02
C ALA A 174 6.83 17.96 1.50
N PRO A 175 7.76 18.29 2.42
CA PRO A 175 7.49 18.22 3.86
C PRO A 175 6.43 19.23 4.32
N ILE A 176 6.31 20.39 3.67
CA ILE A 176 5.26 21.38 3.99
C ILE A 176 3.88 20.79 3.65
N VAL A 177 3.73 20.27 2.43
CA VAL A 177 2.49 19.61 1.98
C VAL A 177 2.19 18.38 2.84
N ALA A 178 3.19 17.54 3.12
CA ALA A 178 3.04 16.37 3.97
C ALA A 178 2.62 16.76 5.40
N GLY A 179 3.15 17.86 5.94
CA GLY A 179 2.75 18.41 7.24
C GLY A 179 1.29 18.84 7.26
N LEU A 180 0.84 19.58 6.24
CA LEU A 180 -0.56 19.99 6.10
C LEU A 180 -1.50 18.79 5.99
N VAL A 181 -1.17 17.83 5.12
CA VAL A 181 -1.92 16.59 4.95
C VAL A 181 -1.96 15.79 6.25
N ALA A 182 -0.85 15.72 7.01
CA ALA A 182 -0.79 15.02 8.28
C ALA A 182 -1.69 15.68 9.35
N LEU A 183 -1.74 17.01 9.39
CA LEU A 183 -2.65 17.76 10.27
C LEU A 183 -4.11 17.47 9.92
N MET A 184 -4.47 17.55 8.64
CA MET A 184 -5.82 17.22 8.16
C MET A 184 -6.19 15.76 8.45
N SER A 185 -5.26 14.83 8.22
CA SER A 185 -5.47 13.41 8.46
C SER A 185 -5.69 13.10 9.95
N ARG A 186 -5.00 13.82 10.85
CA ARG A 186 -5.23 13.73 12.29
C ARG A 186 -6.61 14.24 12.68
N ALA A 187 -7.05 15.35 12.09
CA ALA A 187 -8.39 15.88 12.30
C ALA A 187 -9.46 14.89 11.80
N PHE A 188 -9.37 14.41 10.56
CA PHE A 188 -10.29 13.43 10.01
C PHE A 188 -10.35 12.14 10.81
N ARG A 189 -9.20 11.62 11.27
CA ARG A 189 -9.20 10.44 12.14
C ARG A 189 -9.93 10.68 13.46
N ARG A 190 -9.76 11.87 14.07
CA ARG A 190 -10.46 12.23 15.31
C ARG A 190 -11.97 12.33 15.11
N TYR A 191 -12.42 12.98 14.04
CA TYR A 191 -13.85 13.11 13.74
C TYR A 191 -14.46 11.77 13.32
N GLY A 192 -13.75 10.99 12.50
CA GLY A 192 -14.18 9.65 12.09
C GLY A 192 -14.39 8.71 13.28
N LEU A 193 -13.48 8.74 14.27
CA LEU A 193 -13.65 7.98 15.51
C LEU A 193 -14.89 8.42 16.29
N ARG A 194 -15.15 9.73 16.40
CA ARG A 194 -16.38 10.23 17.06
C ARG A 194 -17.64 9.74 16.35
N ILE A 195 -17.68 9.87 15.02
CA ILE A 195 -18.81 9.39 14.20
C ILE A 195 -19.03 7.89 14.41
N GLN A 196 -17.95 7.10 14.41
CA GLN A 196 -18.04 5.65 14.61
C GLN A 196 -18.56 5.29 16.01
N THR A 197 -18.12 5.99 17.05
CA THR A 197 -18.65 5.82 18.41
C THR A 197 -20.14 6.15 18.46
N SER A 198 -20.54 7.29 17.92
CA SER A 198 -21.94 7.74 17.88
C SER A 198 -22.85 6.74 17.16
N MET A 199 -22.40 6.23 16.00
CA MET A 199 -23.11 5.20 15.26
C MET A 199 -23.22 3.89 16.07
N GLY A 200 -22.16 3.51 16.78
CA GLY A 200 -22.14 2.35 17.67
C GLY A 200 -23.14 2.48 18.83
N ASP A 201 -23.25 3.67 19.44
CA ASP A 201 -24.23 3.94 20.51
C ASP A 201 -25.68 3.83 20.01
N ALA A 202 -25.98 4.42 18.86
CA ALA A 202 -27.31 4.37 18.25
C ALA A 202 -27.70 2.93 17.84
N THR A 203 -26.75 2.18 17.28
CA THR A 203 -26.95 0.78 16.89
C THR A 203 -27.26 -0.08 18.11
N ARG A 204 -26.48 0.06 19.19
CA ARG A 204 -26.67 -0.72 20.42
C ARG A 204 -28.06 -0.54 21.02
N VAL A 205 -28.55 0.70 21.15
CA VAL A 205 -29.90 0.95 21.69
C VAL A 205 -30.99 0.40 20.80
N THR A 206 -30.78 0.45 19.47
CA THR A 206 -31.72 -0.14 18.52
C THR A 206 -31.74 -1.66 18.62
N GLU A 207 -30.58 -2.31 18.71
CA GLU A 207 -30.47 -3.77 18.92
C GLU A 207 -31.12 -4.21 20.24
N GLU A 208 -30.88 -3.49 21.35
CA GLU A 208 -31.53 -3.76 22.64
C GLU A 208 -33.06 -3.61 22.56
N ALA A 209 -33.56 -2.56 21.90
CA ALA A 209 -34.99 -2.33 21.75
C ALA A 209 -35.67 -3.38 20.86
N LEU A 210 -35.02 -3.83 19.79
CA LEU A 210 -35.54 -4.83 18.87
C LEU A 210 -35.48 -6.25 19.45
N SER A 211 -34.34 -6.65 20.04
CA SER A 211 -34.19 -7.95 20.69
C SER A 211 -35.11 -8.09 21.92
N GLY A 212 -35.28 -7.00 22.68
CA GLY A 212 -36.17 -6.91 23.83
C GLY A 212 -37.61 -6.51 23.50
N ALA A 213 -38.04 -6.50 22.23
CA ALA A 213 -39.31 -5.89 21.83
C ALA A 213 -40.54 -6.44 22.57
N ARG A 214 -40.56 -7.73 22.92
CA ARG A 214 -41.62 -8.33 23.73
C ARG A 214 -41.66 -7.73 25.15
N ILE A 215 -40.51 -7.61 25.79
CA ILE A 215 -40.38 -7.04 27.15
C ILE A 215 -40.79 -5.56 27.12
N VAL A 216 -40.31 -4.80 26.14
CA VAL A 216 -40.66 -3.38 25.98
C VAL A 216 -42.18 -3.20 25.82
N LYS A 217 -42.85 -4.06 25.06
CA LYS A 217 -44.32 -4.01 24.90
C LYS A 217 -45.09 -4.44 26.14
N VAL A 218 -44.64 -5.48 26.85
CA VAL A 218 -45.31 -6.01 28.05
C VAL A 218 -45.24 -5.01 29.22
N PHE A 219 -44.14 -4.27 29.35
CA PHE A 219 -43.94 -3.27 30.40
C PHE A 219 -44.29 -1.84 29.96
N GLU A 220 -44.89 -1.66 28.78
CA GLU A 220 -45.22 -0.33 28.21
C GLU A 220 -44.03 0.65 28.18
N GLY A 221 -42.81 0.13 27.99
CA GLY A 221 -41.55 0.87 28.07
C GLY A 221 -41.16 1.67 26.81
N GLN A 222 -42.07 1.86 25.85
CA GLN A 222 -41.76 2.48 24.55
C GLN A 222 -41.26 3.92 24.71
N LYS A 223 -41.89 4.71 25.58
CA LYS A 223 -41.49 6.11 25.84
C LYS A 223 -40.08 6.19 26.43
N GLN A 224 -39.73 5.28 27.32
CA GLN A 224 -38.41 5.23 27.94
C GLN A 224 -37.32 4.91 26.91
N GLN A 225 -37.56 3.97 25.99
CA GLN A 225 -36.61 3.67 24.90
C GLN A 225 -36.47 4.83 23.92
N GLN A 226 -37.58 5.52 23.61
CA GLN A 226 -37.56 6.68 22.73
C GLN A 226 -36.79 7.85 23.33
N GLN A 227 -36.93 8.07 24.65
CA GLN A 227 -36.18 9.06 25.39
C GLN A 227 -34.68 8.73 25.44
N ARG A 228 -34.32 7.47 25.73
CA ARG A 228 -32.92 6.99 25.70
C ARG A 228 -32.28 7.14 24.31
N PHE A 229 -33.03 6.89 23.24
CA PHE A 229 -32.54 7.12 21.88
C PHE A 229 -32.35 8.61 21.58
N SER A 230 -33.27 9.47 22.05
CA SER A 230 -33.16 10.92 21.92
C SER A 230 -31.94 11.47 22.65
N GLU A 231 -31.67 11.01 23.87
CA GLU A 231 -30.49 11.40 24.67
C GLU A 231 -29.17 11.06 23.95
N ILE A 232 -29.08 9.87 23.35
CA ILE A 232 -27.91 9.47 22.56
C ILE A 232 -27.78 10.34 21.32
N ASN A 233 -28.88 10.66 20.65
CA ASN A 233 -28.85 11.50 19.45
C ASN A 233 -28.45 12.94 19.77
N GLU A 234 -28.85 13.48 20.92
CA GLU A 234 -28.41 14.79 21.42
C GLU A 234 -26.94 14.79 21.85
N HIS A 235 -26.48 13.73 22.51
CA HIS A 235 -25.07 13.58 22.90
C HIS A 235 -24.13 13.41 21.70
N ASN A 236 -24.65 12.90 20.58
CA ASN A 236 -23.92 12.64 19.35
C ASN A 236 -23.94 13.79 18.32
N ARG A 237 -24.64 14.89 18.64
CA ARG A 237 -24.79 16.06 17.77
C ARG A 237 -23.59 17.01 17.85
#